data_AF-J6I112-F1
#
_entry.id   AF-J6I112-F1
#
_cell.length_a   1.000
_cell.length_b   1.000
_cell.length_c   1.000
_cell.angle_alpha   90.00
_cell.angle_beta   90.00
_cell.angle_gamma   90.00
#
_symmetry.space_group_name_H-M   'P 1'
#
loop_
_entity.id
_entity.type
_entity.pdbx_description
1 polymer ?
#
loop_
_entity_poly.entity_id
_entity_poly.type
_entity_poly.pdbx_seq_one_letter_code
_entity_poly.pdbx_strand_id
1 'polypeptide(L)'
;MAEEIHHESIDYTLFENIKMKMLGMINSAASPYDIIYEIAKELEAVTHEAGYAHEVRQGLRSVYGLAMHDRKLLADELADVEERLKRIEESHETGDFTDEERTRIEFAIVLHKKNIERLKGLIQHAEAFHEEPYIEKI
;
A
#
# COMPACT_ATOMS: atom_id res chain seq x y z
N MET A 1 35.85 -34.58 -10.89
CA MET A 1 35.21 -33.35 -11.37
C MET A 1 34.39 -32.84 -10.20
N ALA A 2 34.94 -31.94 -9.39
CA ALA A 2 34.19 -31.31 -8.30
C ALA A 2 33.39 -30.17 -8.93
N GLU A 3 32.08 -30.16 -8.73
CA GLU A 3 31.24 -29.02 -9.08
C GLU A 3 31.75 -27.81 -8.27
N GLU A 4 32.28 -26.81 -8.98
CA GLU A 4 32.51 -25.49 -8.39
C GLU A 4 31.14 -24.93 -8.04
N ILE A 5 30.82 -24.94 -6.74
CA ILE A 5 29.70 -24.19 -6.21
C ILE A 5 30.05 -22.72 -6.42
N HIS A 6 29.46 -22.11 -7.44
CA HIS A 6 29.46 -20.66 -7.58
C HIS A 6 28.80 -20.07 -6.33
N HIS A 7 29.61 -19.59 -5.38
CA HIS A 7 29.12 -18.67 -4.38
C HIS A 7 28.74 -17.39 -5.11
N GLU A 8 27.44 -17.19 -5.34
CA GLU A 8 26.93 -15.86 -5.65
C GLU A 8 27.50 -14.89 -4.63
N SER A 9 28.17 -13.84 -5.11
CA SER A 9 28.75 -12.83 -4.23
C SER A 9 27.61 -12.07 -3.57
N ILE A 10 27.26 -12.47 -2.35
CA ILE A 10 26.27 -11.78 -1.52
C ILE A 10 26.78 -10.35 -1.26
N ASP A 11 26.02 -9.35 -1.70
CA ASP A 11 26.33 -7.94 -1.38
C ASP A 11 25.92 -7.63 0.06
N TYR A 12 26.83 -7.90 0.99
CA TYR A 12 26.63 -7.63 2.41
C TYR A 12 26.36 -6.15 2.72
N THR A 13 26.82 -5.22 1.89
CA THR A 13 26.60 -3.77 2.10
C THR A 13 25.12 -3.43 1.92
N LEU A 14 24.52 -3.97 0.87
CA LEU A 14 23.10 -3.82 0.60
C LEU A 14 22.24 -4.38 1.73
N PHE A 15 22.54 -5.60 2.20
CA PHE A 15 21.83 -6.20 3.34
C PHE A 15 22.00 -5.37 4.61
N GLU A 16 23.18 -4.80 4.86
CA GLU A 16 23.41 -3.90 6.00
C GLU A 16 22.54 -2.64 5.92
N ASN A 17 22.46 -2.03 4.73
CA ASN A 17 21.64 -0.82 4.52
C ASN A 17 20.15 -1.09 4.80
N ILE A 18 19.61 -2.21 4.31
CA ILE A 18 18.21 -2.61 4.54
C ILE A 18 17.96 -2.82 6.04
N LYS A 19 18.85 -3.54 6.74
CA LYS A 19 18.75 -3.78 8.19
C LYS A 19 18.79 -2.47 8.97
N MET A 20 19.72 -1.58 8.65
CA MET A 20 19.87 -0.29 9.34
C MET A 20 18.67 0.62 9.10
N LYS A 21 18.10 0.61 7.88
CA LYS A 21 16.87 1.34 7.57
C LYS A 21 15.69 0.80 8.37
N MET A 22 15.51 -0.52 8.40
CA MET A 22 14.45 -1.18 9.19
C MET A 22 14.56 -0.81 10.68
N LEU A 23 15.76 -0.94 11.26
CA LEU A 23 16.02 -0.59 12.65
C LEU A 23 15.76 0.90 12.92
N GLY A 24 16.14 1.77 11.99
CA GLY A 24 15.85 3.21 12.07
C GLY A 24 14.35 3.50 12.14
N MET A 25 13.55 2.85 11.30
CA MET A 25 12.09 3.00 11.31
C MET A 25 11.44 2.45 12.58
N ILE A 26 11.95 1.34 13.11
CA ILE A 26 11.50 0.80 14.41
C ILE A 26 11.82 1.80 15.53
N ASN A 27 13.04 2.33 15.57
CA ASN A 27 13.47 3.30 16.58
C ASN A 27 12.70 4.63 16.49
N SER A 28 12.20 4.98 15.30
CA SER A 28 11.33 6.14 15.10
C SER A 28 9.85 5.84 15.34
N ALA A 29 9.50 4.64 15.81
CA ALA A 29 8.12 4.19 16.01
C ALA A 29 7.25 4.29 14.73
N ALA A 30 7.83 4.00 13.56
CA ALA A 30 7.05 3.89 12.33
C ALA A 30 6.01 2.76 12.43
N SER A 31 4.89 2.90 11.73
CA SER A 31 3.88 1.83 11.67
C SER A 31 4.50 0.54 11.14
N PRO A 32 4.18 -0.63 11.72
CA PRO A 32 4.64 -1.92 11.20
C PRO A 32 4.31 -2.12 9.71
N TYR A 33 3.19 -1.58 9.23
CA TYR A 33 2.79 -1.66 7.83
C TYR A 33 3.67 -0.80 6.92
N ASP A 34 4.09 0.38 7.38
CA ASP A 34 5.02 1.24 6.65
C ASP A 34 6.39 0.59 6.57
N ILE A 35 6.85 -0.05 7.66
CA ILE A 35 8.12 -0.79 7.68
C ILE A 35 8.08 -1.92 6.64
N ILE A 36 7.03 -2.75 6.64
CA ILE A 36 6.89 -3.86 5.69
C ILE A 36 6.90 -3.35 4.24
N TYR A 37 6.13 -2.30 3.95
CA TYR A 37 6.06 -1.75 2.60
C TYR A 37 7.37 -1.10 2.15
N GLU A 38 8.06 -0.38 3.04
CA GLU A 38 9.35 0.23 2.74
C GLU A 38 10.41 -0.83 2.41
N ILE A 39 10.46 -1.90 3.19
CA ILE A 39 11.38 -3.02 2.93
C ILE A 39 11.01 -3.72 1.62
N ALA A 40 9.73 -3.87 1.29
CA ALA A 40 9.32 -4.44 0.02
C ALA A 40 9.81 -3.60 -1.18
N LYS A 41 9.81 -2.27 -1.07
CA LYS A 41 10.39 -1.39 -2.12
C LYS A 41 11.89 -1.58 -2.27
N GLU A 42 12.63 -1.72 -1.15
CA GLU A 42 14.06 -2.00 -1.20
C GLU A 42 14.33 -3.35 -1.88
N LEU A 43 13.55 -4.38 -1.54
CA LEU A 43 13.67 -5.69 -2.17
C LEU A 43 13.37 -5.63 -3.67
N GLU A 44 12.29 -4.97 -4.08
CA GLU A 44 11.95 -4.76 -5.49
C GLU A 44 13.08 -4.07 -6.27
N ALA A 45 13.69 -3.04 -5.69
CA ALA A 45 14.80 -2.32 -6.30
C ALA A 45 16.05 -3.20 -6.48
N VAL A 46 16.27 -4.14 -5.57
CA VAL A 46 17.42 -5.06 -5.59
C VAL A 46 17.19 -6.23 -6.54
N THR A 47 16.03 -6.87 -6.46
CA THR A 47 15.71 -8.07 -7.24
C THR A 47 15.28 -7.74 -8.67
N HIS A 48 15.03 -6.45 -8.96
CA HIS A 48 14.50 -5.98 -10.23
C HIS A 48 13.12 -6.61 -10.56
N GLU A 49 12.39 -7.04 -9.53
CA GLU A 49 11.06 -7.65 -9.64
C GLU A 49 9.99 -6.56 -9.55
N ALA A 50 9.81 -5.82 -10.63
CA ALA A 50 8.84 -4.74 -10.71
C ALA A 50 7.43 -5.19 -10.28
N GLY A 51 6.83 -4.46 -9.35
CA GLY A 51 5.50 -4.73 -8.81
C GLY A 51 5.47 -5.51 -7.50
N TYR A 52 6.59 -6.04 -7.00
CA TYR A 52 6.61 -6.75 -5.72
C TYR A 52 6.08 -5.91 -4.56
N ALA A 53 6.54 -4.65 -4.42
CA ALA A 53 6.05 -3.76 -3.37
C ALA A 53 4.56 -3.45 -3.55
N HIS A 54 4.08 -3.33 -4.79
CA HIS A 54 2.67 -3.13 -5.08
C HIS A 54 1.82 -4.29 -4.53
N GLU A 55 2.20 -5.54 -4.81
CA GLU A 55 1.50 -6.73 -4.33
C GLU A 55 1.50 -6.81 -2.81
N VAL A 56 2.62 -6.49 -2.15
CA VAL A 56 2.70 -6.41 -0.68
C VAL A 56 1.72 -5.36 -0.15
N ARG A 57 1.63 -4.18 -0.75
CA ARG A 57 0.67 -3.13 -0.35
C ARG A 57 -0.78 -3.59 -0.51
N GLN A 58 -1.10 -4.32 -1.59
CA GLN A 58 -2.45 -4.88 -1.79
C GLN A 58 -2.78 -5.94 -0.74
N GLY A 59 -1.82 -6.82 -0.40
CA GLY A 59 -1.95 -7.78 0.70
C GLY A 59 -2.22 -7.10 2.04
N LEU A 60 -1.47 -6.03 2.36
CA LEU A 60 -1.68 -5.24 3.57
C LEU A 60 -3.10 -4.67 3.65
N ARG A 61 -3.56 -4.04 2.56
CA ARG A 61 -4.90 -3.44 2.48
C ARG A 61 -6.02 -4.45 2.56
N SER A 62 -5.91 -5.57 1.85
CA SER A 62 -6.96 -6.59 1.79
C SER A 62 -7.11 -7.36 3.10
N VAL A 63 -6.01 -7.71 3.76
CA VAL A 63 -6.06 -8.51 4.99
C VAL A 63 -6.16 -7.61 6.21
N TYR A 64 -5.20 -6.71 6.42
CA TYR A 64 -5.15 -5.92 7.64
C TYR A 64 -6.09 -4.71 7.59
N GLY A 65 -6.18 -4.03 6.45
CA GLY A 65 -7.15 -2.94 6.28
C GLY A 65 -8.60 -3.43 6.26
N LEU A 66 -8.96 -4.23 5.26
CA LEU A 66 -10.36 -4.60 5.02
C LEU A 66 -10.88 -5.69 5.96
N ALA A 67 -10.12 -6.77 6.20
CA ALA A 67 -10.60 -7.88 7.01
C ALA A 67 -10.41 -7.66 8.52
N MET A 68 -9.30 -7.01 8.92
CA MET A 68 -9.02 -6.70 10.33
C MET A 68 -9.42 -5.27 10.73
N HIS A 69 -10.02 -4.50 9.82
CA HIS A 69 -10.47 -3.14 10.07
C HIS A 69 -9.36 -2.20 10.60
N ASP A 70 -8.11 -2.36 10.15
CA ASP A 70 -7.04 -1.45 10.54
C ASP A 70 -7.30 -0.03 10.01
N ARG A 71 -7.37 0.94 10.93
CA ARG A 71 -7.76 2.32 10.62
C ARG A 71 -6.78 2.99 9.66
N LYS A 72 -5.47 2.83 9.87
CA LYS A 72 -4.46 3.50 9.05
C LYS A 72 -4.53 2.99 7.61
N LEU A 73 -4.58 1.67 7.43
CA LEU A 73 -4.62 1.06 6.10
C LEU A 73 -5.92 1.38 5.35
N LEU A 74 -7.04 1.45 6.05
CA LEU A 74 -8.31 1.92 5.48
C LEU A 74 -8.25 3.39 5.07
N ALA A 75 -7.64 4.25 5.90
CA ALA A 75 -7.46 5.67 5.58
C ALA A 75 -6.49 5.88 4.40
N ASP A 76 -5.39 5.13 4.35
CA ASP A 76 -4.44 5.17 3.24
C ASP A 76 -5.10 4.71 1.91
N GLU A 77 -5.99 3.72 1.96
CA GLU A 77 -6.79 3.31 0.79
C GLU A 77 -7.82 4.37 0.42
N LEU A 78 -8.50 4.98 1.39
CA LEU A 78 -9.46 6.06 1.15
C LEU A 78 -8.79 7.24 0.43
N ALA A 79 -7.62 7.69 0.91
CA ALA A 79 -6.88 8.80 0.30
C ALA A 79 -6.49 8.50 -1.15
N ASP A 80 -5.99 7.29 -1.44
CA ASP A 80 -5.64 6.88 -2.81
C ASP A 80 -6.87 6.87 -3.74
N VAL A 81 -8.02 6.40 -3.26
CA VAL A 81 -9.25 6.35 -4.06
C VAL A 81 -9.82 7.74 -4.29
N GLU A 82 -9.78 8.63 -3.29
CA GLU A 82 -10.18 10.03 -3.42
C GLU A 82 -9.29 10.79 -4.42
N GLU A 83 -7.97 10.59 -4.35
CA GLU A 83 -7.05 11.21 -5.30
C GLU A 83 -7.26 10.69 -6.73
N ARG A 84 -7.51 9.38 -6.87
CA ARG A 84 -7.85 8.78 -8.17
C ARG A 84 -9.17 9.30 -8.72
N LEU A 85 -10.19 9.41 -7.89
CA LEU A 85 -11.48 9.98 -8.28
C LEU A 85 -11.29 11.41 -8.80
N LYS A 86 -10.54 12.23 -8.06
CA LYS A 86 -10.26 13.61 -8.47
C LYS A 86 -9.62 13.68 -9.86
N ARG A 87 -8.61 12.85 -10.14
CA ARG A 87 -7.97 12.80 -11.47
C ARG A 87 -8.94 12.37 -12.58
N ILE A 88 -9.85 11.44 -12.28
CA ILE A 88 -10.87 10.97 -13.23
C ILE A 88 -11.91 12.06 -13.50
N GLU A 89 -12.35 12.78 -12.46
CA GLU A 89 -13.30 13.90 -12.58
C GLU A 89 -12.67 15.05 -13.38
N GLU A 90 -11.42 15.44 -13.09
CA GLU A 90 -10.68 16.42 -13.88
C GLU A 90 -10.56 15.98 -15.35
N SER A 91 -10.20 14.71 -15.59
CA SER A 91 -10.12 14.16 -16.95
C SER A 91 -11.48 14.24 -17.65
N HIS A 92 -12.58 13.87 -16.98
CA HIS A 92 -13.93 13.91 -17.52
C HIS A 92 -14.37 15.32 -17.95
N GLU A 93 -13.99 16.32 -17.17
CA GLU A 93 -14.31 17.73 -17.43
C GLU A 93 -13.50 18.33 -18.57
N THR A 94 -12.18 18.07 -18.60
CA THR A 94 -11.27 18.71 -19.57
C THR A 94 -10.99 17.88 -20.81
N GLY A 95 -11.32 16.59 -20.79
CA GLY A 95 -10.98 15.62 -21.82
C GLY A 95 -11.85 15.75 -23.07
N ASP A 96 -11.20 15.57 -24.22
CA ASP A 96 -11.88 15.39 -25.50
C ASP A 96 -12.21 13.90 -25.69
N PHE A 97 -13.41 13.53 -25.22
CA PHE A 97 -13.90 12.16 -25.23
C PHE A 97 -15.16 12.07 -26.08
N THR A 98 -15.32 10.93 -26.74
CA THR A 98 -16.58 10.55 -27.38
C THR A 98 -17.68 10.33 -26.33
N ASP A 99 -18.95 10.33 -26.76
CA ASP A 99 -20.09 10.12 -25.86
C ASP A 99 -20.04 8.77 -25.14
N GLU A 100 -19.54 7.73 -25.81
CA GLU A 100 -19.37 6.41 -25.21
C GLU A 100 -18.28 6.40 -24.14
N GLU A 101 -17.14 7.06 -24.40
CA GLU A 101 -16.06 7.20 -23.42
C GLU A 101 -16.49 8.03 -22.22
N ARG A 102 -17.22 9.13 -22.42
CA ARG A 102 -17.82 9.92 -21.32
C ARG A 102 -18.70 9.05 -20.44
N THR A 103 -19.61 8.28 -21.04
CA THR A 103 -20.48 7.37 -20.31
C THR A 103 -19.69 6.36 -19.46
N ARG A 104 -18.63 5.77 -20.01
CA ARG A 104 -17.76 4.82 -19.26
C ARG A 104 -17.05 5.50 -18.10
N ILE A 105 -16.58 6.74 -18.29
CA ILE A 105 -15.92 7.52 -17.25
C ILE A 105 -16.92 7.88 -16.13
N GLU A 106 -18.16 8.27 -16.48
CA GLU A 106 -19.22 8.51 -15.50
C GLU A 106 -19.51 7.27 -14.64
N PHE A 107 -19.56 6.08 -15.25
CA PHE A 107 -19.68 4.83 -14.49
C PHE A 107 -18.52 4.61 -13.52
N ALA A 108 -17.29 4.89 -13.94
CA ALA A 108 -16.11 4.77 -13.08
C ALA A 108 -16.17 5.76 -11.90
N ILE A 109 -16.60 7.00 -12.14
CA ILE A 109 -16.82 8.03 -11.10
C ILE A 109 -17.83 7.53 -10.06
N VAL A 110 -18.97 6.99 -10.50
CA VAL A 110 -20.01 6.44 -9.61
C VAL A 110 -19.44 5.30 -8.75
N LEU A 111 -18.68 4.39 -9.35
CA LEU A 111 -18.08 3.26 -8.64
C LEU A 111 -17.08 3.74 -7.57
N HIS A 112 -16.24 4.71 -7.90
CA HIS A 112 -15.27 5.29 -6.95
C HIS A 112 -15.96 6.01 -5.79
N LYS A 113 -17.02 6.80 -6.06
CA LYS A 113 -17.84 7.43 -5.00
C LYS A 113 -18.46 6.39 -4.07
N LYS A 114 -19.00 5.30 -4.61
CA LYS A 114 -19.52 4.20 -3.79
C LYS A 114 -18.45 3.52 -2.94
N ASN A 115 -17.24 3.36 -3.48
CA ASN A 115 -16.12 2.78 -2.73
C ASN A 115 -15.66 3.70 -1.58
N ILE A 116 -15.61 5.01 -1.82
CA ILE A 116 -15.28 6.02 -0.80
C ILE A 116 -16.26 5.94 0.37
N GLU A 117 -17.56 5.91 0.10
CA GLU A 117 -18.57 5.82 1.16
C GLU A 117 -18.48 4.50 1.94
N ARG A 118 -18.17 3.39 1.26
CA ARG A 118 -17.89 2.10 1.90
C ARG A 118 -16.68 2.19 2.84
N LEU A 119 -15.57 2.78 2.38
CA LEU A 119 -14.34 2.93 3.17
C LEU A 119 -14.55 3.82 4.39
N LYS A 120 -15.26 4.94 4.24
CA LYS A 120 -15.65 5.81 5.36
C LYS A 120 -16.45 5.07 6.43
N GLY A 121 -17.42 4.24 6.02
CA GLY A 121 -18.18 3.40 6.95
C GLY A 121 -17.32 2.37 7.70
N LEU A 122 -16.35 1.76 7.00
CA LEU A 122 -15.41 0.81 7.62
C LEU A 122 -14.48 1.51 8.63
N ILE A 123 -14.02 2.74 8.33
CA ILE A 123 -13.20 3.53 9.24
C ILE A 123 -13.98 3.91 10.50
N GLN A 124 -15.22 4.38 10.34
CA GLN A 124 -16.10 4.70 11.48
C GLN A 124 -16.34 3.48 12.37
N HIS A 125 -16.54 2.31 11.76
CA HIS A 125 -16.64 1.05 12.50
C HIS A 125 -15.33 0.72 13.22
N ALA A 126 -14.18 0.83 12.55
CA ALA A 126 -12.88 0.59 13.17
C ALA A 126 -12.63 1.49 14.38
N GLU A 127 -12.98 2.77 14.28
CA GLU A 127 -12.87 3.76 15.37
C GLU A 127 -13.76 3.44 16.57
N ALA A 128 -14.94 2.85 16.33
CA ALA A 128 -15.89 2.51 17.38
C ALA A 128 -15.55 1.22 18.14
N PHE A 129 -14.81 0.29 17.52
CA PHE A 129 -14.70 -1.09 18.01
C PHE A 129 -13.27 -1.60 18.30
N HIS A 130 -12.22 -0.85 17.98
CA HIS A 130 -10.84 -1.35 18.15
C HIS A 130 -9.97 -0.46 19.04
N GLU A 131 -9.34 -1.09 20.05
CA GLU A 131 -8.14 -0.57 20.71
C GLU A 131 -6.96 -0.74 19.74
N GLU A 132 -6.13 0.29 19.56
CA GLU A 132 -4.92 0.19 18.74
C GLU A 132 -4.07 -1.03 19.19
N PRO A 133 -3.43 -1.77 18.27
CA PRO A 133 -2.55 -2.87 18.66
C PRO A 133 -1.42 -2.34 19.57
N TYR A 134 -1.60 -2.52 20.87
CA TYR A 134 -0.66 -2.10 21.90
C TYR A 134 0.36 -3.22 22.13
N ILE A 135 1.64 -2.90 21.96
CA ILE A 135 2.72 -3.75 22.47
C ILE A 135 2.93 -3.34 23.92
N GLU A 136 2.62 -4.22 24.86
CA GLU A 136 3.05 -4.07 26.25
C GLU A 136 4.57 -3.88 26.27
N LYS A 137 5.03 -2.72 26.76
CA LYS A 137 6.44 -2.54 27.09
C LYS A 137 6.76 -3.47 28.27
N ILE A 138 7.46 -4.56 28.00
CA ILE A 138 8.08 -5.44 29.02
C ILE A 138 9.17 -4.65 29.75
#